data_AF-A0A6L5F428-F1
#
_entry.id   AF-A0A6L5F428-F1
#
_cell.length_a   1.000
_cell.length_b   1.000
_cell.length_c   1.000
_cell.angle_alpha   90.00
_cell.angle_beta   90.00
_cell.angle_gamma   90.00
#
_symmetry.space_group_name_H-M   'P 1'
#
loop_
_entity.id
_entity.type
_entity.pdbx_description
1 polymer ?
#
loop_
_entity_poly.entity_id
_entity_poly.type
_entity_poly.pdbx_seq_one_letter_code
_entity_poly.pdbx_strand_id
1 'polypeptide(L)'
;MALERELVDWVRELDEHDLRQLQLLIGAHLDRQSDLPGDEKVSLRSQMIRCGKPECNRCPHGPYWYAYWRVEGKRRSKYLGRLIEEA
;
A
#
# COMPACT_ATOMS: atom_id res chain seq x y z
N MET A 1 9.43 19.74 13.43
CA MET A 1 10.30 19.92 12.25
C MET A 1 9.41 20.19 11.05
N ALA A 2 9.80 21.08 10.15
CA ALA A 2 9.10 21.25 8.87
C ALA A 2 9.51 20.11 7.92
N LEU A 3 8.61 19.68 7.05
CA LEU A 3 8.97 18.79 5.95
C LEU A 3 9.87 19.54 4.97
N GLU A 4 10.88 18.83 4.44
CA GLU A 4 11.77 19.39 3.42
C GLU A 4 10.99 19.77 2.16
N ARG A 5 11.34 20.90 1.54
CA ARG A 5 10.63 21.41 0.35
C ARG A 5 10.69 20.42 -0.82
N GLU A 6 11.82 19.77 -1.02
CA GLU A 6 12.00 18.77 -2.09
C GLU A 6 11.02 17.61 -1.95
N LEU A 7 10.83 17.09 -0.72
CA LEU A 7 9.85 16.04 -0.46
C LEU A 7 8.42 16.49 -0.78
N VAL A 8 8.07 17.74 -0.44
CA VAL A 8 6.74 18.29 -0.74
C VAL A 8 6.52 18.39 -2.25
N ASP A 9 7.54 18.81 -2.99
CA ASP A 9 7.46 18.93 -4.44
C ASP A 9 7.38 17.55 -5.10
N TRP A 10 8.11 16.54 -4.63
CA TRP A 10 7.97 15.15 -5.08
C TRP A 10 6.56 14.59 -4.85
N VAL A 11 5.97 14.82 -3.67
CA VAL A 11 4.60 14.36 -3.37
C VAL A 11 3.57 15.01 -4.31
N ARG A 12 3.80 16.24 -4.77
CA ARG A 12 2.92 16.94 -5.71
C ARG A 12 2.98 16.39 -7.13
N GLU A 13 4.09 15.77 -7.50
CA GLU A 13 4.30 15.16 -8.81
C GLU A 13 3.75 13.73 -8.88
N LEU A 14 3.38 13.14 -7.75
CA LEU A 14 2.79 11.79 -7.70
C LEU A 14 1.44 11.74 -8.42
N ASP A 15 1.22 10.63 -9.13
CA ASP A 15 -0.06 10.34 -9.75
C ASP A 15 -1.11 9.84 -8.73
N GLU A 16 -2.36 9.64 -9.18
CA GLU A 16 -3.44 9.19 -8.30
C GLU A 16 -3.13 7.85 -7.61
N HIS A 17 -2.45 6.94 -8.32
CA HIS A 17 -2.11 5.63 -7.78
C HIS A 17 -1.10 5.77 -6.64
N ASP A 18 -0.05 6.54 -6.87
CA ASP A 18 1.02 6.77 -5.90
C ASP A 18 0.54 7.56 -4.68
N LEU A 19 -0.35 8.55 -4.88
CA LEU A 19 -1.00 9.27 -3.79
C LEU A 19 -1.88 8.36 -2.92
N ARG A 20 -2.64 7.43 -3.53
CA ARG A 20 -3.42 6.43 -2.79
C ARG A 20 -2.52 5.48 -2.01
N GLN A 21 -1.37 5.10 -2.56
CA GLN A 21 -0.38 4.28 -1.86
C GLN A 21 0.25 5.03 -0.68
N LEU A 22 0.66 6.28 -0.89
CA LEU A 22 1.22 7.15 0.14
C LEU A 22 0.23 7.38 1.30
N GLN A 23 -1.04 7.64 0.99
CA GLN A 23 -2.10 7.80 2.00
C GLN A 23 -2.19 6.58 2.93
N LEU A 24 -2.08 5.38 2.38
CA LEU A 24 -2.17 4.14 3.17
C LEU A 24 -0.92 3.87 3.99
N LEU A 25 0.26 4.19 3.46
CA LEU A 25 1.51 4.10 4.21
C LEU A 25 1.52 5.05 5.39
N ILE A 26 1.08 6.30 5.18
CA ILE A 26 0.95 7.31 6.24
C ILE A 26 -0.07 6.83 7.28
N GLY A 27 -1.26 6.38 6.85
CA GLY A 27 -2.29 5.85 7.76
C GLY A 27 -1.76 4.71 8.62
N ALA A 28 -1.13 3.69 8.01
CA ALA A 28 -0.56 2.57 8.75
C ALA A 28 0.58 2.98 9.72
N HIS A 29 1.36 4.01 9.38
CA HIS A 29 2.40 4.53 10.27
C HIS A 29 1.83 5.26 11.48
N LEU A 30 0.81 6.10 11.26
CA LEU A 30 0.13 6.85 12.30
C LEU A 30 -0.66 5.93 13.24
N ASP A 31 -1.37 4.93 12.70
CA ASP A 31 -2.10 3.92 13.48
C ASP A 31 -1.17 3.11 14.41
N ARG A 32 0.07 2.87 13.96
CA ARG A 32 1.10 2.17 14.75
C ARG A 32 1.65 3.05 15.88
N GLN A 33 1.59 4.37 15.74
CA GLN A 33 2.04 5.33 16.75
C GLN A 33 0.92 5.81 17.68
N SER A 34 -0.36 5.63 17.32
CA SER A 34 -1.49 5.98 18.19
C SER A 34 -1.86 4.84 19.14
N ASP A 35 -1.82 5.10 20.45
CA ASP A 35 -2.33 4.21 21.51
C ASP A 35 -3.86 4.37 21.74
N LEU A 36 -4.56 5.01 20.79
CA LEU A 36 -5.99 5.30 20.87
C LEU A 36 -6.82 4.13 20.30
N PRO A 37 -7.80 3.58 21.04
CA PRO A 37 -8.70 2.57 20.51
C PRO A 37 -9.76 3.25 19.63
N GLY A 38 -9.57 3.19 18.32
CA GLY A 38 -10.56 3.71 17.36
C GLY A 38 -9.96 4.08 16.02
N ASP A 39 -9.55 3.08 15.25
CA ASP A 39 -9.89 2.90 13.83
C ASP A 39 -9.22 1.59 13.38
N GLU A 40 -9.80 0.93 12.38
CA GLU A 40 -9.47 -0.46 12.06
C GLU A 40 -8.02 -0.62 11.57
N LYS A 41 -7.14 -1.15 12.44
CA LYS A 41 -5.72 -1.41 12.16
C LYS A 41 -5.49 -1.92 10.73
N VAL A 42 -4.91 -1.07 9.89
CA VAL A 42 -4.53 -1.42 8.52
C VAL A 42 -3.19 -2.16 8.55
N SER A 43 -3.15 -3.36 7.98
CA SER A 43 -1.95 -4.16 7.78
C SER A 43 -1.56 -4.21 6.31
N LEU A 44 -0.30 -3.89 6.01
CA LEU A 44 0.26 -3.95 4.66
C LEU A 44 0.95 -5.29 4.44
N ARG A 45 0.73 -5.93 3.28
CA ARG A 45 1.38 -7.19 2.91
C ARG A 45 1.76 -7.20 1.43
N SER A 46 3.00 -7.58 1.14
CA SER A 46 3.45 -7.95 -0.20
C SER A 46 3.00 -9.37 -0.54
N GLN A 47 2.59 -9.60 -1.79
CA GLN A 47 2.10 -10.88 -2.28
C GLN A 47 2.57 -11.15 -3.70
N MET A 48 2.89 -12.43 -3.95
CA MET A 48 3.15 -12.96 -5.28
C MET A 48 1.90 -13.69 -5.77
N ILE A 49 1.36 -13.32 -6.94
CA ILE A 49 0.07 -13.78 -7.45
C ILE A 49 0.26 -14.62 -8.72
N ARG A 50 -0.40 -15.77 -8.80
CA ARG A 50 -0.50 -16.55 -10.04
C ARG A 50 -1.61 -15.98 -10.93
N CYS A 51 -1.32 -15.68 -12.19
CA CYS A 51 -2.31 -15.06 -13.09
C CYS A 51 -3.34 -16.03 -13.68
N GLY A 52 -3.16 -17.35 -13.52
CA GLY A 52 -4.09 -18.37 -14.02
C GLY A 52 -4.11 -18.57 -15.54
N LYS A 53 -3.28 -17.85 -16.30
CA LYS A 53 -3.15 -18.07 -17.75
C LYS A 53 -2.38 -19.37 -18.00
N PRO A 54 -2.90 -20.29 -18.85
CA PRO A 54 -2.27 -21.59 -19.09
C PRO A 54 -0.85 -21.45 -19.66
N GLU A 55 -0.62 -20.45 -20.51
CA GLU A 55 0.67 -20.20 -21.18
C GLU A 55 1.64 -19.33 -20.37
N CYS A 56 1.37 -19.07 -19.08
CA CYS A 56 2.22 -18.17 -18.30
C CYS A 56 3.44 -18.88 -17.68
N ASN A 57 4.61 -18.67 -18.27
CA ASN A 57 5.88 -19.21 -17.75
C ASN A 57 6.62 -18.27 -16.78
N ARG A 58 6.04 -17.10 -16.46
CA ARG A 58 6.66 -16.06 -15.61
C ARG A 58 5.95 -15.87 -14.27
N CYS A 59 5.07 -16.81 -13.91
CA CYS A 59 4.41 -16.82 -12.61
C CYS A 59 5.35 -17.33 -11.51
N PRO A 60 5.16 -16.92 -10.25
CA PRO A 60 4.16 -15.94 -9.80
C PRO A 60 4.61 -14.48 -10.06
N HIS A 61 3.65 -13.58 -10.25
CA HIS A 61 3.90 -12.16 -10.51
C HIS A 61 3.89 -11.33 -9.22
N GLY A 62 4.67 -10.26 -9.19
CA GLY A 62 4.77 -9.36 -8.04
C GLY A 62 6.20 -8.84 -7.83
N PRO A 63 6.52 -8.36 -6.62
CA PRO A 63 5.63 -8.27 -5.46
C PRO A 63 4.53 -7.21 -5.62
N TYR A 64 3.29 -7.60 -5.33
CA TYR A 64 2.14 -6.72 -5.27
C TYR A 64 1.80 -6.36 -3.84
N TRP A 65 1.52 -5.10 -3.57
CA TRP A 65 1.15 -4.65 -2.24
C TRP A 65 -0.36 -4.58 -2.05
N TYR A 66 -0.80 -5.01 -0.87
CA TYR A 66 -2.18 -4.95 -0.44
C TYR A 66 -2.27 -4.38 0.98
N ALA A 67 -3.25 -3.50 1.19
CA ALA A 67 -3.73 -3.13 2.51
C ALA A 67 -4.84 -4.09 2.94
N TYR A 68 -4.87 -4.45 4.22
CA TYR A 68 -5.88 -5.30 4.86
C TYR A 68 -6.36 -4.68 6.16
N TRP A 69 -7.66 -4.55 6.34
CA TRP A 69 -8.29 -4.06 7.56
C TRP A 69 -9.64 -4.76 7.79
N ARG A 70 -10.38 -4.45 8.86
CA ARG A 70 -11.62 -5.14 9.21
C ARG A 70 -12.79 -4.20 9.48
N VAL A 71 -13.63 -3.93 8.48
CA VAL A 71 -14.86 -3.14 8.62
C VAL A 71 -15.99 -3.95 9.25
N GLU A 72 -16.45 -3.55 10.44
CA GLU A 72 -17.54 -4.24 11.17
C GLU A 72 -17.30 -5.75 11.30
N GLY A 73 -16.06 -6.13 11.61
CA GLY A 73 -15.64 -7.53 11.71
C GLY A 73 -15.37 -8.25 10.38
N LYS A 74 -15.70 -7.65 9.23
CA LYS A 74 -15.46 -8.22 7.89
C LYS A 74 -14.10 -7.78 7.35
N ARG A 75 -13.28 -8.74 6.91
CA ARG A 75 -11.97 -8.44 6.30
C ARG A 75 -12.15 -7.68 4.97
N ARG A 76 -11.53 -6.53 4.86
CA ARG A 76 -11.41 -5.73 3.63
C ARG A 76 -9.97 -5.76 3.14
N SER A 77 -9.81 -5.54 1.84
CA SER A 77 -8.50 -5.41 1.22
C SER A 77 -8.51 -4.42 0.07
N LYS A 78 -7.40 -3.73 -0.16
CA LYS A 78 -7.19 -2.84 -1.30
C LYS A 78 -5.83 -3.13 -1.93
N TYR A 79 -5.82 -3.27 -3.25
CA TYR A 79 -4.59 -3.39 -4.04
C TYR A 79 -3.91 -2.02 -4.15
N LEU A 80 -2.62 -1.98 -3.87
CA LEU A 80 -1.83 -0.75 -3.75
C LEU A 80 -0.83 -0.56 -4.89
N GLY A 81 -0.72 -1.55 -5.77
CA GLY A 81 0.24 -1.52 -6.86
C GLY A 81 1.37 -2.53 -6.71
N ARG A 82 2.30 -2.44 -7.66
CA ARG A 82 3.60 -3.10 -7.63
C ARG A 82 4.62 -2.03 -7.20
N LEU A 83 5.45 -2.32 -6.20
CA LEU A 83 6.68 -1.53 -6.06
C LEU A 83 7.57 -1.92 -7.23
N ILE A 84 7.72 -1.00 -8.18
CA ILE A 84 8.67 -1.17 -9.27
C ILE A 84 10.02 -0.92 -8.62
N GLU A 85 10.78 -1.97 -8.34
CA GLU A 85 12.22 -1.80 -8.15
C GLU A 85 12.77 -1.38 -9.52
N GLU A 86 13.30 -0.16 -9.59
CA GLU A 86 14.02 0.31 -10.78
C GLU A 86 15.13 -0.71 -11.11
N ALA A 87 15.18 -1.11 -12.38
CA ALA A 87 16.12 -2.10 -12.89
C ALA A 87 17.51 -1.51 -13.12
#